data_AF-A0A401Z6Y2-F1
#
_entry.id   AF-A0A401Z6Y2-F1
#
_cell.length_a   1.000
_cell.length_b   1.000
_cell.length_c   1.000
_cell.angle_alpha   90.00
_cell.angle_beta   90.00
_cell.angle_gamma   90.00
#
_symmetry.space_group_name_H-M   'P 1'
#
loop_
_entity.id
_entity.type
_entity.pdbx_description
1 polymer ?
#
loop_
_entity_poly.entity_id
_entity_poly.type
_entity_poly.pdbx_seq_one_letter_code
_entity_poly.pdbx_strand_id
1 'polypeptide(L)'
;MPYAAVSYPVLPGHAEELGRILASHRRGAAVVRDADGAEVARSLGTAVFARDDRLLRVVHYRGDLDRLLLHIGRSLLSGGLARELAPHLPENPSIDSAEAFAAFFRHAQLPCVYQRGQGDPT
;
A
#
# COMPACT_ATOMS: atom_id res chain seq x y z
N MET A 1 5.58 -6.60 15.02
CA MET A 1 5.43 -6.31 13.58
C MET A 1 4.52 -5.10 13.42
N PRO A 2 4.98 -4.01 12.76
CA PRO A 2 4.20 -2.76 12.64
C PRO A 2 3.13 -2.78 11.54
N TYR A 3 2.14 -1.91 11.71
CA TYR A 3 1.13 -1.55 10.72
C TYR A 3 1.39 -0.13 10.21
N ALA A 4 1.17 0.08 8.90
CA ALA A 4 1.02 1.39 8.30
C ALA A 4 -0.37 1.48 7.68
N ALA A 5 -0.97 2.67 7.74
CA ALA A 5 -2.31 2.90 7.19
C ALA A 5 -2.33 4.18 6.35
N VAL A 6 -2.96 4.12 5.18
CA VAL A 6 -3.22 5.30 4.34
C VAL A 6 -4.69 5.43 4.05
N SER A 7 -5.18 6.66 4.01
CA SER A 7 -6.54 6.94 3.58
C SER A 7 -6.57 7.98 2.46
N TYR A 8 -7.29 7.66 1.40
CA TYR A 8 -7.40 8.51 0.22
C TYR A 8 -8.83 8.48 -0.34
N PRO A 9 -9.26 9.59 -0.97
CA PRO A 9 -10.58 9.68 -1.56
C PRO A 9 -10.65 8.85 -2.85
N VAL A 10 -11.85 8.39 -3.18
CA VAL A 10 -12.21 7.72 -4.43
C VAL A 10 -13.41 8.43 -5.03
N LEU A 11 -13.66 8.25 -6.33
CA LEU A 11 -14.86 8.78 -6.95
C LEU A 11 -16.12 8.16 -6.29
N PRO A 12 -17.21 8.94 -6.13
CA PRO A 12 -18.45 8.44 -5.55
C PRO A 12 -18.95 7.17 -6.24
N GLY A 13 -19.27 6.14 -5.45
CA GLY A 13 -19.76 4.85 -5.97
C GLY A 13 -18.68 3.86 -6.44
N HIS A 14 -17.40 4.25 -6.47
CA HIS A 14 -16.32 3.39 -6.98
C HIS A 14 -15.55 2.59 -5.90
N ALA A 15 -15.85 2.77 -4.62
CA ALA A 15 -15.06 2.17 -3.54
C ALA A 15 -15.04 0.62 -3.60
N GLU A 16 -16.18 -0.02 -3.88
CA GLU A 16 -16.27 -1.48 -4.00
C GLU A 16 -15.53 -2.03 -5.23
N GLU A 17 -15.64 -1.33 -6.37
CA GLU A 17 -14.95 -1.68 -7.60
C GLU A 17 -13.43 -1.60 -7.42
N LEU A 18 -12.95 -0.52 -6.78
CA LEU A 18 -11.53 -0.37 -6.47
C LEU A 18 -11.03 -1.47 -5.53
N GLY A 19 -11.85 -1.87 -4.55
CA GLY A 19 -11.55 -3.00 -3.68
C GLY A 19 -11.35 -4.31 -4.45
N ARG A 20 -12.18 -4.56 -5.48
CA ARG A 20 -12.05 -5.73 -6.37
C ARG A 20 -10.78 -5.66 -7.22
N ILE A 21 -10.45 -4.50 -7.79
CA ILE A 21 -9.21 -4.27 -8.54
C ILE A 21 -7.98 -4.52 -7.68
N LEU A 22 -7.97 -4.03 -6.44
CA LEU A 22 -6.87 -4.28 -5.49
C LEU A 22 -6.76 -5.76 -5.10
N ALA A 23 -7.89 -6.46 -5.00
CA ALA A 23 -7.92 -7.89 -4.66
C ALA A 23 -7.47 -8.79 -5.82
N SER A 24 -7.73 -8.42 -7.08
CA SER A 24 -7.27 -9.20 -8.25
C SER A 24 -5.74 -9.15 -8.42
N HIS A 25 -5.11 -8.08 -7.95
CA HIS A 25 -3.67 -7.87 -7.98
C HIS A 25 -2.92 -8.48 -6.79
N ARG A 26 -3.52 -9.49 -6.12
CA ARG A 26 -2.90 -10.25 -5.04
C ARG A 26 -1.59 -10.90 -5.52
N ARG A 27 -0.48 -10.18 -5.35
CA ARG A 27 0.86 -10.76 -5.33
C ARG A 27 1.17 -11.18 -3.89
N GLY A 28 1.86 -12.31 -3.73
CA GLY A 28 2.25 -12.83 -2.42
C GLY A 28 3.09 -11.85 -1.60
N ALA A 29 3.48 -12.24 -0.39
CA ALA A 29 4.30 -11.43 0.50
C ALA A 29 5.51 -10.81 -0.24
N ALA A 30 5.52 -9.48 -0.39
CA ALA A 30 6.62 -8.77 -1.01
C ALA A 30 7.84 -8.81 -0.08
N VAL A 31 8.96 -9.34 -0.55
CA VAL A 31 10.24 -9.38 0.18
C VAL A 31 11.23 -8.44 -0.52
N VAL A 32 11.72 -7.46 0.21
CA VAL A 32 12.72 -6.50 -0.26
C VAL A 32 14.08 -6.93 0.28
N ARG A 33 15.04 -7.07 -0.64
CA ARG A 33 16.44 -7.35 -0.33
C ARG A 33 17.33 -6.16 -0.68
N ASP A 34 18.40 -5.96 0.05
CA ASP A 34 19.46 -5.03 -0.32
C ASP A 34 20.42 -5.64 -1.36
N ALA A 35 21.50 -4.91 -1.67
CA ALA A 35 22.50 -5.32 -2.65
C ALA A 35 23.26 -6.59 -2.26
N ASP A 36 23.40 -6.85 -0.96
CA ASP A 36 24.08 -8.03 -0.42
C ASP A 36 23.13 -9.24 -0.29
N GLY A 37 21.85 -9.05 -0.64
CA GLY A 37 20.82 -10.09 -0.61
C GLY A 37 20.14 -10.27 0.76
N ALA A 38 20.45 -9.42 1.75
CA ALA A 38 19.82 -9.47 3.06
C ALA A 38 18.38 -8.90 2.99
N GLU A 39 17.45 -9.53 3.72
CA GLU A 39 16.07 -9.04 3.81
C GLU A 39 16.01 -7.75 4.65
N VAL A 40 15.63 -6.65 4.01
CA VAL A 40 15.52 -5.33 4.66
C VAL A 40 14.08 -4.92 4.94
N ALA A 41 13.12 -5.48 4.20
CA ALA A 41 11.70 -5.28 4.46
C ALA A 41 10.84 -6.41 3.90
N ARG A 42 9.68 -6.62 4.51
CA ARG A 42 8.70 -7.60 4.05
C ARG A 42 7.27 -7.13 4.31
N SER A 43 6.41 -7.27 3.31
CA SER A 43 4.96 -7.21 3.49
C SER A 43 4.45 -8.53 4.05
N LEU A 44 3.79 -8.46 5.20
CA LEU A 44 3.19 -9.59 5.91
C LEU A 44 1.71 -9.75 5.58
N GLY A 45 1.07 -8.69 5.10
CA GLY A 45 -0.33 -8.69 4.72
C GLY A 45 -0.84 -7.30 4.38
N THR A 46 -1.98 -7.23 3.72
CA THR A 46 -2.68 -5.98 3.46
C THR A 46 -4.17 -6.16 3.68
N ALA A 47 -4.81 -5.14 4.22
CA ALA A 47 -6.25 -5.05 4.32
C ALA A 47 -6.70 -3.74 3.68
N VAL A 48 -7.85 -3.76 3.02
CA VAL A 48 -8.45 -2.57 2.40
C VAL A 48 -9.87 -2.47 2.95
N PHE A 49 -10.20 -1.30 3.48
CA PHE A 49 -11.51 -0.97 4.00
C PHE A 49 -12.06 0.19 3.18
N ALA A 50 -13.38 0.20 3.00
CA ALA A 50 -14.10 1.25 2.30
C ALA A 50 -15.16 1.84 3.22
N ARG A 51 -15.34 3.16 3.14
CA ARG A 51 -16.49 3.86 3.71
C ARG A 51 -16.78 5.07 2.84
N ASP A 52 -18.01 5.17 2.37
CA ASP A 52 -18.45 6.25 1.48
C ASP A 52 -17.52 6.38 0.26
N ASP A 53 -17.00 7.57 -0.01
CA ASP A 53 -16.07 7.89 -1.09
C ASP A 53 -14.60 7.84 -0.62
N ARG A 54 -14.29 7.00 0.38
CA ARG A 54 -12.94 6.85 0.91
C ARG A 54 -12.52 5.41 1.05
N LEU A 55 -11.23 5.18 0.79
CA LEU A 55 -10.55 3.95 1.14
C LEU A 55 -9.56 4.15 2.28
N LEU A 56 -9.36 3.08 3.03
CA LEU A 56 -8.32 2.91 4.02
C LEU A 56 -7.56 1.64 3.65
N ARG A 57 -6.28 1.76 3.32
CA ARG A 57 -5.41 0.61 3.11
C ARG A 57 -4.44 0.47 4.28
N VAL A 58 -4.45 -0.72 4.88
CA VAL A 58 -3.53 -1.13 5.93
C VAL A 58 -2.49 -2.08 5.33
N VAL A 59 -1.23 -1.87 5.69
CA VAL A 59 -0.09 -2.72 5.35
C VAL A 59 0.53 -3.21 6.65
N HIS A 60 0.52 -4.53 6.85
CA HIS A 60 1.26 -5.19 7.92
C HIS A 60 2.65 -5.53 7.38
N TYR A 61 3.71 -5.13 8.06
CA TYR A 61 5.07 -5.27 7.54
C TYR A 61 6.11 -5.58 8.61
N ARG A 62 7.32 -5.92 8.15
CA ARG A 62 8.54 -6.04 8.94
C ARG A 62 9.65 -5.25 8.24
N GLY A 63 10.56 -4.66 9.00
CA GLY A 63 11.72 -3.95 8.47
C GLY A 63 11.41 -2.50 8.05
N ASP A 64 12.10 -2.03 7.03
CA ASP A 64 12.05 -0.64 6.55
C ASP A 64 10.80 -0.36 5.71
N LEU A 65 9.94 0.54 6.20
CA LEU A 65 8.70 0.91 5.52
C LEU A 65 8.95 1.66 4.20
N ASP A 66 9.91 2.57 4.15
CA ASP A 66 10.17 3.36 2.93
C ASP A 66 10.71 2.46 1.81
N ARG A 67 11.62 1.54 2.14
CA ARG A 67 12.08 0.50 1.20
C ARG A 67 10.92 -0.35 0.70
N LEU A 68 9.99 -0.71 1.59
CA LEU A 68 8.80 -1.49 1.24
C LEU A 68 7.85 -0.69 0.33
N LEU A 69 7.58 0.58 0.63
CA LEU A 69 6.69 1.43 -0.15
C LEU A 69 7.24 1.70 -1.55
N LEU A 70 8.55 1.93 -1.68
CA LEU A 70 9.20 2.04 -2.99
C LEU A 70 9.05 0.75 -3.79
N HIS A 71 9.26 -0.40 -3.16
CA HIS A 71 9.07 -1.69 -3.81
C HIS A 71 7.62 -1.91 -4.26
N ILE A 72 6.64 -1.60 -3.39
CA ILE A 72 5.21 -1.66 -3.72
C ILE A 72 4.91 -0.72 -4.90
N GLY A 73 5.37 0.54 -4.86
CA GLY A 73 5.18 1.52 -5.93
C GLY A 73 5.70 1.02 -7.28
N ARG A 74 6.91 0.47 -7.33
CA ARG A 74 7.48 -0.13 -8.55
C ARG A 74 6.62 -1.29 -9.07
N SER A 75 6.12 -2.14 -8.18
CA SER A 75 5.24 -3.25 -8.55
C SER A 75 3.88 -2.77 -9.07
N LEU A 76 3.34 -1.67 -8.53
CA LEU A 76 2.07 -1.09 -8.96
C LEU A 76 2.16 -0.48 -10.36
N LEU A 77 3.25 0.23 -10.64
CA LEU A 77 3.51 0.89 -11.92
C LEU A 77 3.79 -0.12 -13.03
N SER A 78 4.64 -1.11 -12.76
CA SER A 78 4.95 -2.17 -13.73
C SER A 78 3.80 -3.17 -13.91
N GLY A 79 2.95 -3.34 -12.89
CA GLY A 79 1.87 -4.31 -12.86
C GLY A 79 0.55 -3.85 -13.48
N GLY A 80 0.45 -2.64 -14.04
CA GLY A 80 -0.79 -2.12 -14.63
C GLY A 80 -1.85 -1.64 -13.62
N LEU A 81 -1.76 -2.08 -12.36
CA LEU A 81 -2.67 -1.68 -11.29
C LEU A 81 -2.81 -0.16 -11.17
N ALA A 82 -1.73 0.61 -11.24
CA ALA A 82 -1.82 2.08 -11.18
C ALA A 82 -2.72 2.66 -12.28
N ARG A 83 -2.68 2.09 -13.49
CA ARG A 83 -3.52 2.50 -14.63
C ARG A 83 -4.98 2.10 -14.42
N GLU A 84 -5.24 0.95 -13.80
CA GLU A 84 -6.59 0.50 -13.47
C GLU A 84 -7.22 1.33 -12.34
N LEU A 85 -6.43 1.79 -11.38
CA LEU A 85 -6.93 2.61 -10.27
C LEU A 85 -7.24 4.05 -10.69
N ALA A 86 -6.46 4.62 -11.62
CA ALA A 86 -6.51 6.05 -11.96
C ALA A 86 -7.92 6.59 -12.33
N PRO A 87 -8.76 5.89 -13.12
CA PRO A 87 -10.10 6.36 -13.46
C PRO A 87 -11.07 6.50 -12.28
N HIS A 88 -10.71 5.94 -11.12
CA HIS A 88 -11.57 5.87 -9.94
C HIS A 88 -11.13 6.84 -8.82
N LEU A 89 -10.16 7.71 -9.07
CA LEU A 89 -9.61 8.66 -8.10
C LEU A 89 -9.99 10.11 -8.50
N PRO A 90 -10.43 10.96 -7.56
CA PRO A 90 -10.98 12.30 -7.86
C PRO A 90 -9.92 13.30 -8.32
N GLU A 91 -8.71 13.21 -7.78
CA GLU A 91 -7.51 13.77 -8.37
C GLU A 91 -6.72 12.57 -8.83
N ASN A 92 -6.36 12.45 -10.11
CA ASN A 92 -5.41 11.43 -10.55
C ASN A 92 -4.09 11.79 -9.86
N PRO A 93 -3.72 11.14 -8.73
CA PRO A 93 -2.46 11.50 -8.12
C PRO A 93 -1.43 11.10 -9.15
N SER A 94 -0.56 12.03 -9.57
CA SER A 94 0.49 11.78 -10.55
C SER A 94 1.51 10.81 -9.97
N ILE A 95 1.09 9.56 -9.78
CA ILE A 95 1.90 8.42 -9.35
C ILE A 95 2.44 7.85 -10.64
N ASP A 96 3.43 8.55 -11.19
CA ASP A 96 4.18 8.17 -12.39
C ASP A 96 5.49 7.44 -12.04
N SER A 97 5.86 7.45 -10.76
CA SER A 97 7.11 6.93 -10.23
C SER A 97 6.90 6.31 -8.85
N ALA A 98 7.81 5.41 -8.45
CA ALA A 98 7.73 4.76 -7.15
C ALA A 98 7.94 5.76 -6.01
N GLU A 99 8.73 6.79 -6.28
CA GLU A 99 9.02 7.91 -5.41
C GLU A 99 7.77 8.78 -5.21
N ALA A 100 7.02 9.07 -6.28
CA ALA A 100 5.72 9.73 -6.18
C ALA A 100 4.70 8.88 -5.39
N PHE A 101 4.67 7.56 -5.60
CA PHE A 101 3.84 6.66 -4.80
C PHE A 101 4.19 6.73 -3.30
N ALA A 102 5.48 6.64 -2.97
CA ALA A 102 5.93 6.69 -1.58
C ALA A 102 5.64 8.07 -0.94
N ALA A 103 5.79 9.16 -1.71
CA ALA A 103 5.45 10.50 -1.27
C ALA A 103 3.94 10.66 -1.01
N PHE A 104 3.09 10.20 -1.93
CA PHE A 104 1.64 10.14 -1.75
C PHE A 104 1.27 9.33 -0.51
N PHE A 105 1.86 8.14 -0.35
CA PHE A 105 1.59 7.29 0.80
C PHE A 105 1.91 8.03 2.11
N ARG A 106 3.09 8.67 2.21
CA ARG A 106 3.47 9.46 3.40
C ARG A 106 2.51 10.60 3.67
N HIS A 107 2.05 11.31 2.64
CA HIS A 107 1.11 12.42 2.80
C HIS A 107 -0.28 11.93 3.24
N ALA A 108 -0.75 10.82 2.69
CA ALA A 108 -2.04 10.20 2.99
C ALA A 108 -1.99 9.28 4.23
N GLN A 109 -0.86 9.20 4.92
CA GLN A 109 -0.65 8.29 6.03
C GLN A 109 -1.44 8.73 7.27
N LEU A 110 -2.12 7.78 7.88
CA LEU A 110 -2.73 7.96 9.19
C LEU A 110 -1.69 7.63 10.28
N PRO A 111 -1.45 8.55 11.24
CA PRO A 111 -0.58 8.26 12.37
C PRO A 111 -1.08 7.04 13.17
N CYS A 112 -0.19 6.08 13.40
CA CYS A 112 -0.50 4.94 14.26
C CYS A 112 -0.40 5.38 15.73
N VAL A 113 -1.54 5.57 16.40
CA VAL A 113 -1.60 5.96 17.81
C VAL A 113 -1.45 4.78 18.77
N TYR A 114 -1.81 3.57 18.31
CA TYR A 114 -1.70 2.33 19.05
C TYR A 114 -1.67 1.14 18.08
N GLN A 115 -0.84 0.14 18.40
CA GLN A 115 -0.86 -1.15 17.72
C GLN A 115 -0.42 -2.27 18.67
N ARG A 116 -0.94 -3.46 18.43
CA ARG A 116 -0.48 -4.70 19.06
C ARG A 116 -0.24 -5.75 17.97
N GLY A 117 1.02 -6.13 17.78
CA GLY A 117 1.38 -7.25 16.91
C GLY A 117 1.34 -8.58 17.66
N GLN A 118 1.28 -9.69 16.93
CA GLN A 118 1.74 -10.97 17.46
C GLN A 118 3.23 -10.81 17.83
N GLY A 119 3.63 -11.23 19.04
CA GLY A 119 5.04 -11.39 19.36
C GLY A 119 5.64 -12.44 18.41
N ASP A 120 6.91 -12.29 18.03
CA ASP A 120 7.58 -13.38 17.32
C ASP A 120 7.49 -14.64 18.20
N PRO A 121 7.09 -15.81 17.67
CA PRO A 121 7.29 -17.05 18.40
C PRO A 121 8.80 -17.18 18.62
N THR A 122 9.20 -17.13 19.89
CA THR A 122 10.57 -17.41 20.36
C THR A 122 11.05 -18.76 19.87
#